data_AF-A0A3Q0JK49-F1
#
_entry.id   AF-A0A3Q0JK49-F1
#
_cell.length_a   1.000
_cell.length_b   1.000
_cell.length_c   1.000
_cell.angle_alpha   90.00
_cell.angle_beta   90.00
_cell.angle_gamma   90.00
#
_symmetry.space_group_name_H-M   'P 1'
#
loop_
_entity.id
_entity.type
_entity.pdbx_description
1 polymer ?
#
loop_
_entity_poly.entity_id
_entity_poly.type
_entity_poly.pdbx_seq_one_letter_code
_entity_poly.pdbx_strand_id
1 'polypeptide(L)' 'MAETLSEEMLTKITPGILGEWPNAYALTKCVAEDVVRSKGDKLPIAIVRPSIGKCQIQWE' A
#
# COMPACT_ATOMS: atom_id res chain seq x y z
N MET A 1 -3.97 -15.41 8.15
CA MET A 1 -3.58 -15.94 6.82
C MET A 1 -2.06 -16.03 6.66
N ALA A 2 -1.27 -15.03 7.04
CA ALA A 2 0.20 -15.17 7.05
C ALA A 2 0.69 -16.11 8.19
N GLU A 3 0.02 -16.08 9.33
CA GLU A 3 0.29 -16.88 10.55
C GLU A 3 0.04 -18.39 10.42
N THR A 4 -0.47 -18.87 9.28
CA THR A 4 -0.70 -20.31 9.02
C THR A 4 0.31 -20.92 8.04
N LEU A 5 1.21 -20.12 7.46
CA LEU A 5 2.26 -20.59 6.55
C LEU A 5 3.63 -20.53 7.26
N SER A 6 4.50 -21.49 6.98
CA SER A 6 5.87 -21.46 7.48
C SER A 6 6.67 -20.30 6.86
N GLU A 7 7.58 -19.71 7.63
CA GLU A 7 8.38 -18.54 7.22
C GLU A 7 9.19 -18.79 5.94
N GLU A 8 9.64 -20.03 5.75
CA GLU A 8 10.35 -20.51 4.56
C GLU A 8 9.45 -20.52 3.30
N MET A 9 8.17 -20.86 3.44
CA MET A 9 7.21 -20.79 2.34
C MET A 9 6.85 -19.34 2.03
N LEU A 10 6.67 -18.52 3.07
CA LEU A 10 6.44 -17.08 2.93
C LEU A 10 7.58 -16.41 2.16
N THR A 11 8.82 -16.69 2.51
CA THR A 11 10.00 -16.10 1.84
C THR A 11 10.07 -16.47 0.37
N LYS A 12 9.65 -17.69 0.00
CA LYS A 12 9.62 -18.16 -1.39
C LYS A 12 8.50 -17.53 -2.21
N ILE A 13 7.32 -17.31 -1.62
CA ILE A 13 6.12 -16.82 -2.33
C ILE A 13 6.09 -15.28 -2.40
N THR A 14 6.61 -14.60 -1.37
CA THR A 14 6.66 -13.13 -1.26
C THR A 14 7.17 -12.42 -2.52
N PRO A 15 8.29 -12.79 -3.16
CA PRO A 15 8.78 -12.08 -4.36
C PRO A 15 7.81 -12.17 -5.55
N GLY A 16 7.04 -13.26 -5.68
CA GLY A 16 6.02 -13.39 -6.71
C GLY A 16 4.79 -12.50 -6.47
N ILE A 17 4.46 -12.25 -5.20
CA ILE A 17 3.32 -11.40 -4.81
C ILE A 17 3.70 -9.91 -4.86
N LEU A 18 4.89 -9.54 -4.36
CA LEU A 18 5.34 -8.15 -4.35
C LEU A 18 5.68 -7.65 -5.75
N GLY A 19 6.24 -8.49 -6.62
CA GLY A 19 6.60 -8.07 -7.99
C GLY A 19 7.50 -6.83 -7.97
N GLU A 20 7.03 -5.74 -8.59
CA GLU A 20 7.75 -4.46 -8.66
C GLU A 20 7.59 -3.58 -7.40
N TRP A 21 6.73 -3.97 -6.46
CA TRP A 21 6.46 -3.17 -5.28
C TRP A 21 7.54 -3.38 -4.20
N PRO A 22 8.08 -2.29 -3.62
CA PRO A 22 9.20 -2.39 -2.68
C PRO A 22 8.84 -3.08 -1.36
N ASN A 23 7.54 -3.18 -1.03
CA ASN A 23 7.04 -3.88 0.14
C ASN A 23 5.52 -4.14 0.03
N ALA A 24 5.00 -4.98 0.92
CA ALA A 24 3.57 -5.31 0.98
C ALA A 24 2.68 -4.10 1.34
N TYR A 25 3.21 -3.10 2.04
CA TYR A 25 2.47 -1.87 2.37
C TYR A 25 2.19 -1.04 1.11
N ALA A 26 3.20 -0.82 0.27
CA ALA A 26 3.08 -0.11 -1.00
C ALA A 26 2.06 -0.82 -1.91
N LEU A 27 2.17 -2.15 -2.03
CA LEU A 27 1.20 -2.97 -2.77
C LEU A 27 -0.23 -2.75 -2.26
N THR A 28 -0.45 -2.87 -0.95
CA THR A 28 -1.79 -2.75 -0.34
C THR A 28 -2.38 -1.35 -0.52
N LYS A 29 -1.56 -0.29 -0.39
CA LYS A 29 -2.00 1.09 -0.61
C LYS A 29 -2.34 1.36 -2.07
N CYS A 30 -1.55 0.86 -3.02
CA CYS A 30 -1.86 1.00 -4.44
C CYS A 30 -3.15 0.26 -4.82
N VAL A 31 -3.38 -0.93 -4.29
CA VAL A 31 -4.67 -1.64 -4.47
C VAL A 31 -5.83 -0.84 -3.90
N ALA A 32 -5.68 -0.25 -2.70
CA ALA A 32 -6.74 0.58 -2.11
C ALA A 32 -7.07 1.81 -2.97
N GLU A 33 -6.06 2.49 -3.50
CA GLU A 33 -6.26 3.63 -4.41
C GLU A 33 -6.97 3.23 -5.71
N ASP A 34 -6.69 2.04 -6.25
CA ASP A 34 -7.37 1.51 -7.44
C ASP A 34 -8.83 1.14 -7.15
N VAL A 35 -9.12 0.57 -5.97
CA VAL A 35 -10.50 0.30 -5.52
C VAL A 35 -11.28 1.61 -5.39
N VAL A 36 -10.67 2.64 -4.80
CA VAL A 36 -11.29 3.98 -4.70
C VAL A 36 -11.52 4.57 -6.08
N ARG A 37 -10.57 4.43 -7.02
CA ARG A 37 -10.75 4.88 -8.40
C ARG A 37 -11.90 4.15 -9.10
N SER A 38 -12.03 2.85 -8.91
CA SER A 38 -13.01 2.02 -9.64
C SER A 38 -14.41 2.02 -9.01
N LYS A 39 -14.54 2.33 -7.72
CA LYS A 39 -15.82 2.27 -6.98
C LYS A 39 -16.24 3.60 -6.34
N GLY A 40 -15.38 4.60 -6.31
CA GLY A 40 -15.58 5.87 -5.60
C GLY A 40 -16.43 6.91 -6.31
N ASP A 41 -16.88 6.67 -7.55
CA ASP A 41 -17.58 7.64 -8.42
C ASP A 41 -18.79 8.37 -7.78
N LYS A 42 -19.41 7.77 -6.76
CA LYS A 42 -20.62 8.29 -6.11
C LYS A 42 -20.38 8.95 -4.76
N LEU A 43 -19.12 9.10 -4.35
CA LEU A 43 -18.74 9.65 -3.05
C LEU A 43 -17.70 10.76 -3.23
N PRO A 44 -17.80 11.87 -2.48
CA PRO A 44 -16.76 12.90 -2.49
C PRO A 44 -15.51 12.37 -1.77
N ILE A 45 -14.57 11.78 -2.52
CA ILE A 45 -13.35 11.15 -1.99
C ILE A 45 -12.12 11.88 -2.54
N ALA A 46 -11.15 12.14 -1.67
CA ALA A 46 -9.83 12.67 -2.03
C ALA A 46 -8.73 11.68 -1.57
N ILE A 47 -7.76 11.41 -2.45
CA ILE A 47 -6.59 10.59 -2.13
C ILE A 47 -5.40 11.52 -1.91
N VAL A 48 -4.82 11.48 -0.70
CA VAL A 48 -3.60 12.22 -0.36
C VAL A 48 -2.45 11.24 -0.23
N ARG A 49 -1.33 11.51 -0.91
CA ARG A 49 -0.11 10.69 -0.85
C ARG A 49 0.97 11.43 -0.04
N PRO A 50 0.98 11.29 1.29
CA PRO A 50 2.03 11.90 2.09
C PRO A 50 3.37 11.20 1.85
N SER A 51 4.43 11.98 1.73
CA SER A 51 5.80 11.46 1.69
C SER A 51 6.26 11.05 3.09
N ILE A 52 7.16 10.07 3.18
CA ILE A 52 7.83 9.73 4.44
C ILE A 52 8.76 10.88 4.82
N GLY A 53 8.43 11.58 5.90
CA GLY A 53 9.21 12.67 6.47
C GLY A 53 8.41 13.42 7.52
N LYS A 54 9.08 14.06 8.50
CA LYS A 54 8.39 15.00 9.39
C LYS A 54 7.90 16.17 8.52
N CYS A 55 6.59 16.43 8.54
CA CYS A 55 6.05 17.70 8.07
C CYS A 55 6.59 18.79 9.01
N GLN A 56 7.75 19.37 8.66
CA GLN A 56 8.14 20.64 9.26
C GLN A 56 7.31 21.69 8.55
N ILE A 57 6.32 22.22 9.26
CA ILE A 57 5.63 23.41 8.81
C ILE A 57 6.62 24.56 9.01
N GLN A 58 7.27 24.98 7.93
CA GLN A 58 8.06 26.19 7.92
C GLN A 58 7.07 27.36 7.91
N TRP A 59 6.66 27.81 9.10
CA TRP A 59 6.04 29.11 9.26
C TRP A 59 7.17 30.14 9.27
N GLU A 60 7.23 30.99 8.24
CA GLU A 60 7.71 32.37 8.41
C GLU A 60 6.57 33.23 8.94
#